data_AF-A0AAW2Q8K4-F1
#
_entry.id   AF-A0AAW2Q8K4-F1
#
_cell.length_a   1.000
_cell.length_b   1.000
_cell.length_c   1.000
_cell.angle_alpha   90.00
_cell.angle_beta   90.00
_cell.angle_gamma   90.00
#
_symmetry.space_group_name_H-M   'P 1'
#
loop_
_entity.id
_entity.type
_entity.pdbx_description
1 polymer ?
#
loop_
_entity_poly.entity_id
_entity_poly.type
_entity_poly.pdbx_seq_one_letter_code
_entity_poly.pdbx_strand_id
1 'polypeptide(L)'
;MVTSNVKVLGAWPSPFVSRVRMALKYIDEVWTDGPNILPSDPYDCAIARFWAAYIDEKWFPLFQLLRDAQGEERRAVLQKISEGLSLLEGAFVDCSKGKAFFGGDNVGYLDIALAGCVGWTRACDILLGAKFLDETKIPHLVGWVERLYSDSSVKDLMPDPHILIELYKKFRAMSEAGSE
;
A
#
# COMPACT_ATOMS: atom_id res chain seq x y z
N MET A 1 -26.68 17.24 -4.75
CA MET A 1 -25.64 16.20 -4.90
C MET A 1 -25.00 16.38 -6.26
N VAL A 2 -23.76 16.87 -6.30
CA VAL A 2 -22.96 16.84 -7.53
C VAL A 2 -22.38 15.44 -7.61
N THR A 3 -22.99 14.55 -8.39
CA THR A 3 -22.38 13.26 -8.72
C THR A 3 -21.22 13.55 -9.68
N SER A 4 -20.02 13.69 -9.13
CA SER A 4 -18.79 13.71 -9.93
C SER A 4 -18.64 12.35 -10.59
N ASN A 5 -19.04 12.24 -11.86
CA ASN A 5 -18.91 11.06 -12.72
C ASN A 5 -17.44 10.81 -13.12
N VAL A 6 -16.53 10.74 -12.14
CA VAL A 6 -15.14 10.37 -12.38
C VAL A 6 -15.06 8.85 -12.47
N LYS A 7 -14.86 8.32 -13.68
CA LYS A 7 -14.65 6.88 -13.91
C LYS A 7 -13.18 6.60 -14.21
N VAL A 8 -12.60 5.66 -13.48
CA VAL A 8 -11.26 5.14 -13.78
C VAL A 8 -11.36 4.22 -15.00
N LEU A 9 -10.59 4.50 -16.05
CA LEU A 9 -10.53 3.66 -17.24
C LEU A 9 -9.46 2.58 -17.07
N GLY A 10 -9.89 1.31 -17.07
CA GLY A 10 -9.02 0.14 -16.96
C GLY A 10 -8.79 -0.35 -15.52
N ALA A 11 -8.48 -1.65 -15.40
CA ALA A 11 -8.12 -2.30 -14.14
C ALA A 11 -6.64 -2.67 -14.18
N TRP A 12 -5.76 -1.67 -14.10
CA TRP A 12 -4.33 -1.93 -13.97
C TRP A 12 -4.02 -2.17 -12.48
N PRO A 13 -3.37 -3.28 -12.11
CA PRO A 13 -3.09 -3.61 -10.72
C PRO A 13 -1.84 -2.86 -10.22
N SER A 14 -1.84 -1.54 -10.43
CA SER A 14 -0.86 -0.61 -9.90
C SER A 14 -1.39 -0.02 -8.59
N PRO A 15 -0.53 0.08 -7.55
CA PRO A 15 -0.88 0.77 -6.31
C PRO A 15 -1.44 2.18 -6.54
N PHE A 16 -0.92 2.91 -7.53
CA PHE A 16 -1.37 4.27 -7.84
C PHE A 16 -2.80 4.31 -8.38
N VAL A 17 -3.19 3.31 -9.18
CA VAL A 17 -4.56 3.19 -9.70
C VAL A 17 -5.50 2.71 -8.59
N SER A 18 -5.06 1.74 -7.79
CA SER A 18 -5.84 1.26 -6.63
C SER A 18 -6.12 2.38 -5.63
N ARG A 19 -5.13 3.23 -5.32
CA ARG A 19 -5.30 4.40 -4.44
C ARG A 19 -6.39 5.36 -4.90
N VAL A 20 -6.42 5.69 -6.19
CA VAL A 20 -7.46 6.58 -6.74
C VAL A 20 -8.84 5.93 -6.62
N ARG A 21 -8.95 4.62 -6.88
CA ARG A 21 -10.22 3.89 -6.72
C ARG A 21 -10.67 3.84 -5.26
N MET A 22 -9.73 3.62 -4.33
CA MET A 22 -9.99 3.62 -2.89
C MET A 22 -10.44 5.00 -2.41
N ALA A 23 -9.74 6.05 -2.84
CA ALA A 23 -10.13 7.42 -2.55
C ALA A 23 -11.56 7.68 -3.06
N LEU A 24 -11.84 7.46 -4.35
CA LEU A 24 -13.16 7.72 -4.94
C LEU A 24 -14.29 6.94 -4.26
N LYS A 25 -14.11 5.63 -4.00
CA LYS A 25 -15.14 4.82 -3.31
C LYS A 25 -15.38 5.32 -1.89
N TYR A 26 -14.31 5.66 -1.17
CA TYR A 26 -14.43 6.25 0.15
C TYR A 26 -15.12 7.63 0.10
N ILE A 27 -14.84 8.42 -0.96
CA ILE A 27 -15.53 9.69 -1.18
C ILE A 27 -17.03 9.45 -1.34
N ASP A 28 -17.41 8.59 -2.28
CA ASP A 28 -18.81 8.35 -2.65
C ASP A 28 -19.63 7.67 -1.55
N GLU A 29 -19.02 6.81 -0.72
CA GLU A 29 -19.73 6.09 0.35
C GLU A 29 -19.92 6.93 1.64
N VAL A 30 -19.03 7.90 1.90
CA VAL A 30 -18.97 8.60 3.19
C VAL A 30 -19.38 10.08 3.08
N TRP A 31 -19.37 10.71 1.90
CA TRP A 31 -19.72 12.13 1.76
C TRP A 31 -21.24 12.39 1.68
N THR A 32 -21.81 12.81 2.81
CA THR A 32 -23.02 13.66 2.81
C THR A 32 -22.74 15.08 3.34
N ASP A 33 -21.78 15.23 4.28
CA ASP A 33 -21.17 16.51 4.75
C ASP A 33 -19.65 16.31 5.07
N GLY A 34 -18.97 15.47 4.28
CA GLY A 34 -18.00 14.45 4.70
C GLY A 34 -16.69 14.83 5.44
N PRO A 35 -16.10 13.85 6.15
CA PRO A 35 -14.84 13.99 6.88
C PRO A 35 -13.63 14.13 5.94
N ASN A 36 -12.64 14.92 6.35
CA ASN A 36 -11.42 15.11 5.58
C ASN A 36 -10.55 13.84 5.59
N ILE A 37 -10.21 13.32 4.40
CA ILE A 37 -9.21 12.24 4.23
C ILE A 37 -7.83 12.68 4.76
N LEU A 38 -7.53 13.97 4.70
CA LEU A 38 -6.34 14.55 5.31
C LEU A 38 -6.64 15.04 6.73
N PRO A 39 -5.67 14.97 7.66
CA PRO A 39 -5.78 15.64 8.95
C PRO A 39 -6.07 17.14 8.78
N SER A 40 -6.88 17.70 9.68
CA SER A 40 -7.20 19.13 9.69
C SER A 40 -6.08 20.00 10.25
N ASP A 41 -5.28 19.46 11.17
CA ASP A 41 -4.11 20.15 11.70
C ASP A 41 -3.00 20.23 10.63
N PRO A 42 -2.40 21.41 10.38
CA PRO A 42 -1.38 21.57 9.35
C PRO A 42 -0.13 20.71 9.56
N TYR A 43 0.27 20.47 10.81
CA TYR A 43 1.44 19.65 11.13
C TYR A 43 1.14 18.17 10.86
N ASP A 44 0.03 17.65 11.38
CA ASP A 44 -0.40 16.26 11.11
C ASP A 44 -0.59 16.03 9.60
N CYS A 45 -1.10 17.04 8.88
CA CYS A 45 -1.24 17.01 7.42
C CYS A 45 0.12 16.94 6.70
N ALA A 46 1.12 17.69 7.16
CA ALA A 46 2.48 17.64 6.63
C ALA A 46 3.15 16.29 6.89
N ILE A 47 2.96 15.70 8.08
CA ILE A 47 3.47 14.37 8.42
C ILE A 47 2.85 13.29 7.53
N ALA A 48 1.53 13.32 7.31
CA ALA A 48 0.86 12.37 6.42
C ALA A 48 1.39 12.45 4.98
N ARG A 49 1.63 13.67 4.46
CA ARG A 49 2.23 13.88 3.13
C ARG A 49 3.68 13.40 3.05
N PHE A 50 4.47 13.65 4.09
CA PHE A 50 5.85 13.18 4.16
C PHE A 50 5.92 11.65 4.03
N TRP A 51 5.10 10.92 4.79
CA TRP A 51 5.10 9.46 4.73
C TRP A 51 4.56 8.91 3.42
N ALA A 52 3.55 9.54 2.82
CA ALA A 52 3.10 9.16 1.49
C ALA A 52 4.21 9.35 0.43
N ALA A 53 4.96 10.46 0.50
CA ALA A 53 6.11 10.69 -0.37
C ALA A 53 7.23 9.68 -0.12
N TYR A 54 7.51 9.32 1.14
CA TYR A 54 8.46 8.25 1.47
C TYR A 54 8.05 6.91 0.85
N ILE A 55 6.76 6.54 0.95
CA ILE A 55 6.23 5.31 0.35
C ILE A 55 6.47 5.34 -1.17
N ASP A 56 6.17 6.44 -1.84
CA ASP A 56 6.22 6.53 -3.30
C ASP A 56 7.62 6.66 -3.88
N GLU A 57 8.47 7.44 -3.21
CA GLU A 57 9.79 7.81 -3.73
C GLU A 57 10.91 6.92 -3.23
N LYS A 58 10.74 6.29 -2.06
CA LYS A 58 11.80 5.51 -1.40
C LYS A 58 11.45 4.04 -1.28
N TRP A 59 10.28 3.71 -0.75
CA TRP A 59 9.98 2.34 -0.38
C TRP A 59 9.40 1.51 -1.52
N PHE A 60 8.35 1.99 -2.20
CA PHE A 60 7.70 1.25 -3.29
C PHE A 60 8.63 0.98 -4.49
N PRO A 61 9.53 1.88 -4.91
CA PRO A 61 10.49 1.60 -5.99
C PRO A 61 11.41 0.40 -5.70
N LEU A 62 11.58 0.00 -4.44
CA LEU A 62 12.35 -1.20 -4.10
C LEU A 62 11.73 -2.48 -4.67
N PHE A 63 10.41 -2.54 -4.89
CA PHE A 63 9.77 -3.69 -5.52
C PHE A 63 10.15 -3.82 -7.00
N GLN A 64 10.41 -2.71 -7.68
CA GLN A 64 10.94 -2.72 -9.05
C GLN A 64 12.40 -3.18 -9.05
N LEU A 65 13.23 -2.68 -8.12
CA LEU A 65 14.61 -3.16 -7.97
C LEU A 65 14.65 -4.65 -7.63
N LEU A 66 13.74 -5.13 -6.79
CA LEU A 66 13.64 -6.53 -6.40
C LEU A 66 13.33 -7.45 -7.59
N ARG A 67 12.58 -6.96 -8.58
CA ARG A 67 12.26 -7.71 -9.80
C ARG A 67 13.53 -8.03 -10.59
N ASP A 68 14.44 -7.07 -10.65
CA ASP A 68 15.62 -7.13 -11.53
C ASP A 68 16.85 -7.71 -10.81
N ALA A 69 16.90 -7.61 -9.48
CA ALA A 69 18.02 -8.07 -8.64
C ALA A 69 18.17 -9.61 -8.56
N GLN A 70 19.42 -10.07 -8.49
CA GLN A 70 19.78 -11.49 -8.31
C GLN A 70 20.75 -11.69 -7.14
N GLY A 71 20.88 -12.93 -6.66
CA GLY A 71 21.91 -13.31 -5.67
C GLY A 71 21.94 -12.46 -4.39
N GLU A 72 23.10 -11.90 -4.07
CA GLU A 72 23.29 -11.01 -2.89
C GLU A 72 22.52 -9.69 -3.01
N GLU A 73 22.45 -9.10 -4.20
CA GLU A 73 21.71 -7.86 -4.43
C GLU A 73 20.24 -8.04 -4.06
N ARG A 74 19.65 -9.16 -4.47
CA ARG A 74 18.27 -9.50 -4.13
C ARG A 74 18.04 -9.54 -2.62
N ARG A 75 18.97 -10.16 -1.87
CA ARG A 75 18.90 -10.20 -0.40
C ARG A 75 19.00 -8.82 0.21
N ALA A 76 19.88 -7.96 -0.30
CA ALA A 76 20.01 -6.58 0.15
C ALA A 76 18.73 -5.77 -0.10
N VAL A 77 18.07 -5.97 -1.25
CA VAL A 77 16.80 -5.28 -1.55
C VAL A 77 15.67 -5.77 -0.64
N LEU A 78 15.55 -7.08 -0.40
CA LEU A 78 14.57 -7.63 0.56
C LEU A 78 14.75 -7.05 1.96
N GLN A 79 16.00 -6.92 2.39
CA GLN A 79 16.33 -6.31 3.68
C GLN A 79 15.88 -4.83 3.75
N LYS A 80 16.15 -4.04 2.71
CA LYS A 80 15.70 -2.64 2.62
C LYS A 80 14.18 -2.49 2.66
N ILE A 81 13.44 -3.41 2.02
CA ILE A 81 11.97 -3.41 2.07
C ILE A 81 11.50 -3.65 3.52
N SER A 82 12.12 -4.61 4.21
CA SER A 82 11.81 -4.93 5.61
C SER A 82 12.13 -3.76 6.56
N GLU A 83 13.24 -3.07 6.34
CA GLU A 83 13.63 -1.87 7.09
C GLU A 83 12.62 -0.74 6.88
N GLY A 84 12.17 -0.52 5.63
CA GLY A 84 11.14 0.47 5.36
C GLY A 84 9.79 0.14 6.00
N LEU A 85 9.41 -1.14 6.08
CA LEU A 85 8.23 -1.56 6.84
C LEU A 85 8.39 -1.32 8.35
N SER A 86 9.60 -1.49 8.88
CA SER A 86 9.88 -1.18 10.29
C SER A 86 9.77 0.33 10.59
N LEU A 87 10.15 1.18 9.64
CA LEU A 87 9.92 2.63 9.74
C LEU A 87 8.43 2.98 9.67
N LEU A 88 7.69 2.33 8.77
CA LEU A 88 6.24 2.52 8.64
C LEU A 88 5.46 2.01 9.85
N GLU A 89 5.95 1.00 10.56
CA GLU A 89 5.41 0.53 11.83
C GLU A 89 5.48 1.64 12.89
N GLY A 90 6.64 2.29 13.03
CA GLY A 90 6.80 3.45 13.92
C GLY A 90 5.88 4.60 13.50
N ALA A 91 5.83 4.91 12.21
CA ALA A 91 4.92 5.92 11.67
C ALA A 91 3.45 5.59 11.98
N PHE A 92 3.06 4.32 11.94
CA PHE A 92 1.69 3.90 12.27
C PHE A 92 1.38 4.14 13.74
N VAL A 93 2.27 3.75 14.65
CA VAL A 93 2.10 3.97 16.09
C VAL A 93 1.94 5.47 16.38
N ASP A 94 2.80 6.31 15.81
CA ASP A 94 2.80 7.75 16.03
C ASP A 94 1.56 8.44 15.44
N CYS A 95 1.19 8.10 14.20
CA CYS A 95 0.05 8.75 13.50
C CYS A 95 -1.29 8.26 14.05
N SER A 96 -1.43 6.96 14.32
CA SER A 96 -2.72 6.38 14.73
C SER A 96 -3.09 6.76 16.15
N LYS A 97 -2.12 7.10 17.03
CA LYS A 97 -2.35 7.40 18.45
C LYS A 97 -3.16 6.28 19.14
N GLY A 98 -2.88 5.03 18.77
CA GLY A 98 -3.56 3.82 19.28
C GLY A 98 -4.91 3.50 18.63
N LYS A 99 -5.27 4.19 17.55
CA LYS A 99 -6.51 3.95 16.80
C LYS A 99 -6.32 2.93 15.67
N ALA A 100 -7.42 2.63 14.98
CA ALA A 100 -7.47 1.57 13.98
C ALA A 100 -6.63 1.85 12.73
N PHE A 101 -6.52 3.11 12.32
CA PHE A 101 -5.96 3.57 11.06
C PHE A 101 -4.95 4.70 11.26
N PHE A 102 -4.13 5.00 10.25
CA PHE A 102 -3.28 6.20 10.25
C PHE A 102 -4.13 7.48 10.35
N GLY A 103 -5.34 7.46 9.77
CA GLY A 103 -6.35 8.51 9.92
C GLY A 103 -7.08 8.54 11.28
N GLY A 104 -6.68 7.70 12.23
CA GLY A 104 -7.34 7.58 13.53
C GLY A 104 -8.44 6.53 13.52
N ASP A 105 -9.68 6.95 13.78
CA ASP A 105 -10.84 6.05 13.85
C ASP A 105 -11.32 5.60 12.45
N ASN A 106 -10.98 6.33 11.39
CA ASN A 106 -11.38 6.05 10.02
C ASN A 106 -10.16 6.01 9.08
N VAL A 107 -10.33 5.38 7.92
CA VAL A 107 -9.35 5.37 6.83
C VAL A 107 -9.02 6.79 6.41
N GLY A 108 -7.73 7.15 6.46
CA GLY A 108 -7.21 8.44 6.05
C GLY A 108 -6.30 8.36 4.82
N TYR A 109 -5.68 9.50 4.51
CA TYR A 109 -4.80 9.66 3.35
C TYR A 109 -3.66 8.63 3.31
N LEU A 110 -2.97 8.46 4.44
CA LEU A 110 -1.81 7.58 4.53
C LEU A 110 -2.22 6.10 4.50
N ASP A 111 -3.40 5.76 5.03
CA ASP A 111 -3.97 4.42 4.89
C ASP A 111 -4.16 4.06 3.42
N ILE A 112 -4.78 4.96 2.64
CA ILE A 112 -5.00 4.77 1.21
C ILE A 112 -3.66 4.61 0.48
N ALA A 113 -2.68 5.49 0.78
CA ALA A 113 -1.37 5.44 0.16
C ALA A 113 -0.68 4.09 0.39
N LEU A 114 -0.62 3.61 1.63
CA LEU A 114 0.05 2.34 1.93
C LEU A 114 -0.77 1.13 1.45
N ALA A 115 -2.10 1.17 1.54
CA ALA A 115 -2.97 0.06 1.17
C ALA A 115 -2.77 -0.41 -0.28
N GLY A 116 -2.55 0.53 -1.21
CA GLY A 116 -2.26 0.21 -2.60
C GLY A 116 -1.04 -0.71 -2.78
N CYS A 117 -0.09 -0.68 -1.85
CA CYS A 117 1.15 -1.46 -1.89
C CYS A 117 1.06 -2.81 -1.14
N VAL A 118 0.00 -3.05 -0.36
CA VAL A 118 -0.13 -4.25 0.48
C VAL A 118 -0.19 -5.53 -0.36
N GLY A 119 -0.88 -5.51 -1.50
CA GLY A 119 -0.93 -6.67 -2.39
C GLY A 119 0.44 -7.11 -2.88
N TRP A 120 1.31 -6.16 -3.25
CA TRP A 120 2.69 -6.47 -3.68
C TRP A 120 3.54 -7.01 -2.53
N THR A 121 3.32 -6.50 -1.32
CA THR A 121 3.97 -7.00 -0.10
C THR A 121 3.60 -8.46 0.16
N ARG A 122 2.30 -8.78 0.17
CA ARG A 122 1.78 -10.15 0.30
C ARG A 122 2.24 -11.07 -0.84
N ALA A 123 2.28 -10.56 -2.08
CA ALA A 123 2.78 -11.30 -3.23
C ALA A 123 4.26 -11.71 -3.05
N CYS A 124 5.09 -10.82 -2.50
CA CYS A 124 6.48 -11.13 -2.19
C CYS A 124 6.63 -12.15 -1.07
N ASP A 125 5.79 -12.09 -0.03
CA ASP A 125 5.78 -13.10 1.03
C ASP A 125 5.48 -14.50 0.49
N ILE A 126 4.52 -14.61 -0.42
CA ILE A 126 4.14 -15.88 -1.05
C ILE A 126 5.23 -16.36 -2.01
N LEU A 127 5.71 -15.49 -2.92
CA LEU A 127 6.64 -15.90 -3.97
C LEU A 127 8.06 -16.16 -3.46
N LEU A 128 8.51 -15.35 -2.50
CA LEU A 128 9.91 -15.27 -2.10
C LEU A 128 10.15 -15.77 -0.69
N GLY A 129 9.09 -16.06 0.07
CA GLY A 129 9.19 -16.37 1.50
C GLY A 129 9.74 -15.21 2.32
N ALA A 130 9.53 -13.96 1.87
CA ALA A 130 10.20 -12.77 2.38
C ALA A 130 9.80 -12.35 3.82
N LYS A 131 8.71 -12.90 4.38
CA LYS A 131 8.21 -12.62 5.73
C LYS A 131 8.20 -11.13 6.08
N PHE A 132 7.70 -10.31 5.17
CA PHE A 132 7.51 -8.88 5.34
C PHE A 132 6.40 -8.56 6.34
N LEU A 133 5.24 -9.22 6.22
CA LEU A 133 4.14 -9.09 7.20
C LEU A 133 4.34 -10.04 8.38
N ASP A 134 5.46 -9.89 9.08
CA ASP A 134 5.82 -10.66 10.27
C ASP A 134 5.29 -9.97 11.53
N GLU A 135 4.26 -10.55 12.15
CA GLU A 135 3.62 -10.04 13.36
C GLU A 135 4.60 -9.88 14.53
N THR A 136 5.70 -10.63 14.56
CA THR A 136 6.72 -10.49 15.61
C THR A 136 7.57 -9.23 15.46
N LYS A 137 7.56 -8.61 14.28
CA LYS A 137 8.38 -7.43 13.94
C LYS A 137 7.54 -6.16 13.77
N ILE A 138 6.39 -6.28 13.09
CA ILE A 138 5.51 -5.16 12.76
C ILE A 138 4.05 -5.44 13.16
N PRO A 139 3.79 -5.75 14.44
CA PRO A 139 2.47 -6.22 14.90
C PRO A 139 1.34 -5.22 14.60
N HIS A 140 1.60 -3.91 14.68
CA HIS A 140 0.54 -2.92 14.49
C HIS A 140 0.15 -2.79 13.02
N LEU A 141 1.12 -2.82 12.10
CA LEU A 141 0.88 -2.87 10.67
C LEU A 141 0.19 -4.16 10.25
N VAL A 142 0.56 -5.32 10.82
CA VAL A 142 -0.17 -6.57 10.55
C VAL A 142 -1.63 -6.43 10.96
N GLY A 143 -1.90 -5.94 12.17
CA GLY A 143 -3.27 -5.68 12.61
C GLY A 143 -4.00 -4.67 11.72
N TRP A 144 -3.31 -3.64 11.23
CA TRP A 144 -3.85 -2.65 10.30
C TRP A 144 -4.21 -3.27 8.94
N VAL A 145 -3.35 -4.13 8.39
CA VAL A 145 -3.63 -4.87 7.15
C VAL A 145 -4.90 -5.71 7.32
N GLU A 146 -5.04 -6.46 8.43
CA GLU A 146 -6.23 -7.28 8.66
C GLU A 146 -7.52 -6.44 8.78
N ARG A 147 -7.43 -5.26 9.41
CA ARG A 147 -8.55 -4.30 9.45
C ARG A 147 -8.92 -3.80 8.06
N LEU A 148 -7.94 -3.43 7.22
CA LEU A 148 -8.22 -3.01 5.84
C LEU A 148 -8.91 -4.10 5.02
N TYR A 149 -8.49 -5.36 5.14
CA TYR A 149 -9.13 -6.46 4.40
C TYR A 149 -10.53 -6.82 4.94
N SER A 150 -10.84 -6.41 6.18
CA SER A 150 -12.15 -6.62 6.81
C SER A 150 -13.12 -5.45 6.59
N ASP A 151 -12.61 -4.27 6.24
CA ASP A 151 -13.39 -3.05 6.04
C ASP A 151 -14.21 -3.12 4.74
N SER A 152 -15.52 -2.95 4.85
CA SER A 152 -16.46 -3.06 3.74
C SER A 152 -16.22 -2.04 2.62
N SER A 153 -15.69 -0.86 2.96
CA SER A 153 -15.46 0.21 1.99
C SER A 153 -14.24 -0.07 1.12
N VAL A 154 -13.21 -0.74 1.64
CA VAL A 154 -11.95 -0.95 0.89
C VAL A 154 -11.67 -2.39 0.47
N LYS A 155 -12.26 -3.42 1.09
CA LYS A 155 -11.96 -4.83 0.82
C LYS A 155 -12.00 -5.21 -0.67
N ASP A 156 -13.01 -4.74 -1.41
CA ASP A 156 -13.22 -5.10 -2.82
C ASP A 156 -12.24 -4.36 -3.77
N LEU A 157 -11.48 -3.42 -3.22
CA LEU A 157 -10.47 -2.64 -3.93
C LEU A 157 -9.05 -3.12 -3.61
N MET A 158 -8.90 -3.96 -2.59
CA MET A 158 -7.61 -4.49 -2.22
C MET A 158 -7.08 -5.43 -3.31
N PRO A 159 -5.84 -5.21 -3.79
CA PRO A 159 -5.29 -6.05 -4.84
C PRO A 159 -5.09 -7.49 -4.33
N ASP A 160 -5.58 -8.45 -5.11
CA ASP A 160 -5.35 -9.88 -4.89
C ASP A 160 -3.86 -10.20 -5.15
N PRO A 161 -3.12 -10.70 -4.14
CA PRO A 161 -1.71 -11.03 -4.31
C PRO A 161 -1.49 -12.07 -5.42
N HIS A 162 -2.40 -13.02 -5.67
CA HIS A 162 -2.23 -14.03 -6.71
C HIS A 162 -2.27 -13.42 -8.12
N ILE A 163 -3.10 -12.40 -8.36
CA ILE A 163 -3.12 -11.68 -9.63
C ILE A 163 -1.78 -10.96 -9.86
N LEU A 164 -1.23 -10.34 -8.82
CA LEU A 164 0.07 -9.67 -8.87
C LEU A 164 1.22 -10.64 -9.12
N ILE A 165 1.16 -11.82 -8.52
CA ILE A 165 2.11 -12.91 -8.75
C ILE A 165 2.11 -13.34 -10.23
N GLU A 166 0.94 -13.56 -10.83
CA GLU A 166 0.85 -13.94 -12.23
C GLU A 166 1.34 -12.84 -13.16
N LEU A 167 1.07 -11.58 -12.81
CA LEU A 167 1.61 -10.44 -13.55
C LEU A 167 3.14 -10.37 -13.47
N TYR A 168 3.72 -10.59 -12.28
CA TYR A 168 5.17 -10.66 -12.10
C TYR A 168 5.81 -11.77 -12.95
N LYS A 169 5.23 -12.98 -12.95
CA LYS A 169 5.70 -14.10 -13.77
C LYS A 169 5.67 -13.75 -15.26
N LYS A 170 4.59 -13.11 -15.73
CA LYS A 170 4.48 -12.64 -17.13
C LYS A 170 5.56 -11.63 -17.48
N PHE A 171 5.80 -10.62 -16.64
CA PHE A 171 6.86 -9.64 -16.89
C PHE A 171 8.24 -10.28 -16.94
N ARG A 172 8.51 -11.24 -16.05
CA ARG A 172 9.78 -11.97 -16.04
C ARG A 172 10.00 -12.76 -17.32
N ALA A 173 9.00 -13.53 -17.76
CA ALA A 173 9.07 -14.31 -18.99
C ALA A 173 9.29 -13.42 -20.23
N MET A 174 8.63 -12.25 -20.32
CA MET A 174 8.84 -11.31 -21.42
C MET A 174 10.24 -10.70 -21.41
N SER A 175 10.80 -10.41 -20.23
CA SER A 175 12.18 -9.90 -20.12
C SER A 175 13.20 -10.94 -20.55
N GLU A 176 12.98 -12.21 -20.21
CA GLU A 176 13.86 -13.32 -20.61
C GLU A 176 13.77 -13.55 -22.14
N ALA A 177 12.57 -13.54 -22.72
CA ALA A 177 12.36 -13.72 -24.16
C ALA A 177 12.85 -12.55 -25.04
N GLY A 178 12.92 -11.33 -24.50
CA GLY A 178 13.47 -10.16 -25.21
C GLY A 178 14.99 -10.00 -25.10
N SER A 179 15.65 -10.91 -24.36
CA SER A 179 17.10 -10.94 -24.18
C SER A 179 17.81 -12.01 -25.02
N GLU A 180 17.04 -12.79 -25.79
CA GLU A 180 17.50 -13.74 -26.83
C GLU A 180 17.48 -13.11 -28.23
#